data_AF-A0A925ZTF0-F1
#
_entry.id   AF-A0A925ZTF0-F1
#
_cell.length_a   1.000
_cell.length_b   1.000
_cell.length_c   1.000
_cell.angle_alpha   90.00
_cell.angle_beta   90.00
_cell.angle_gamma   90.00
#
_symmetry.space_group_name_H-M   'P 1'
#
loop_
_entity.id
_entity.type
_entity.pdbx_description
1 polymer ?
#
loop_
_entity_poly.entity_id
_entity_poly.type
_entity_poly.pdbx_seq_one_letter_code
_entity_poly.pdbx_strand_id
1 'polypeptide(L)'
;MTSEPRARRARPAPAPAYDPRARHLRVFSQALGVEKGCYVFVPPELKRDAALRVPSLYLFRGHEREWVNPSEDASRGGRTVIDTYLELRARDAIGPMILVFPGISSDDNHIPGLLVNWRAPELAQGRAGVGTGRFEDYLVQDLIPYIDSVFPTIADGRHRGVGGFSLGGFMAFKIAAQHPQLFAS
;
A
#
# COMPACT_ATOMS: atom_id res chain seq x y z
N MET A 1 -11.52 -35.50 -43.79
CA MET A 1 -11.02 -35.61 -42.40
C MET A 1 -9.96 -34.53 -42.20
N THR A 2 -10.37 -33.35 -41.76
CA THR A 2 -9.48 -32.23 -41.42
C THR A 2 -9.28 -32.22 -39.91
N SER A 3 -8.07 -32.49 -39.45
CA SER A 3 -7.69 -32.45 -38.04
C SER A 3 -7.54 -30.99 -37.58
N GLU A 4 -8.31 -30.58 -36.59
CA GLU A 4 -8.13 -29.27 -35.92
C GLU A 4 -6.77 -29.21 -35.17
N PRO A 5 -6.09 -28.06 -35.19
CA PRO A 5 -4.87 -27.87 -34.41
C PRO A 5 -5.22 -27.77 -32.92
N ARG A 6 -4.69 -28.68 -32.11
CA ARG A 6 -4.76 -28.60 -30.65
C ARG A 6 -4.12 -27.30 -30.17
N ALA A 7 -4.93 -26.39 -29.65
CA ALA A 7 -4.45 -25.19 -28.97
C ALA A 7 -3.48 -25.60 -27.85
N ARG A 8 -2.21 -25.19 -27.97
CA ARG A 8 -1.24 -25.28 -26.88
C ARG A 8 -1.78 -24.43 -25.72
N ARG A 9 -2.21 -25.09 -24.64
CA ARG A 9 -2.48 -24.39 -23.37
C ARG A 9 -1.19 -23.68 -22.96
N ALA A 10 -1.24 -22.35 -22.96
CA ALA A 10 -0.16 -21.53 -22.42
C ALA A 10 0.11 -21.96 -20.99
N ARG A 11 1.38 -22.18 -20.66
CA ARG A 11 1.82 -22.52 -19.31
C ARG A 11 1.43 -21.34 -18.40
N PRO A 12 0.77 -21.56 -17.26
CA PRO A 12 0.39 -20.46 -16.37
C PRO A 12 1.65 -19.67 -16.01
N ALA A 13 1.55 -18.35 -16.04
CA ALA A 13 2.65 -17.48 -15.63
C ALA A 13 3.09 -17.86 -14.21
N PRO A 14 4.41 -17.85 -13.91
CA PRO A 14 4.86 -18.08 -12.55
C PRO A 14 4.17 -17.09 -11.61
N ALA A 15 3.81 -17.56 -10.41
CA ALA A 15 3.21 -16.69 -9.40
C ALA A 15 4.15 -15.50 -9.14
N PRO A 16 3.61 -14.28 -8.98
CA PRO A 16 4.42 -13.11 -8.69
C PRO A 16 5.24 -13.34 -7.41
N ALA A 17 6.54 -13.10 -7.50
CA ALA A 17 7.45 -13.20 -6.36
C ALA A 17 7.41 -11.89 -5.58
N TYR A 18 6.49 -11.81 -4.61
CA TYR A 18 6.46 -10.71 -3.66
C TYR A 18 7.63 -10.81 -2.67
N ASP A 19 8.09 -9.67 -2.17
CA ASP A 19 9.12 -9.58 -1.15
C ASP A 19 8.70 -10.35 0.12
N PRO A 20 9.41 -11.42 0.51
CA PRO A 20 9.03 -12.22 1.68
C PRO A 20 9.22 -11.45 3.00
N ARG A 21 9.95 -10.33 2.99
CA ARG A 21 10.12 -9.47 4.18
C ARG A 21 8.87 -8.63 4.46
N ALA A 22 7.99 -8.45 3.47
CA ALA A 22 6.72 -7.75 3.65
C ALA A 22 5.64 -8.71 4.19
N ARG A 23 4.91 -8.28 5.20
CA ARG A 23 3.73 -8.97 5.71
C ARG A 23 2.51 -8.49 4.93
N HIS A 24 1.80 -9.40 4.28
CA HIS A 24 0.48 -9.11 3.73
C HIS A 24 -0.56 -9.19 4.85
N LEU A 25 -1.33 -8.13 5.04
CA LEU A 25 -2.41 -8.03 6.03
C LEU A 25 -3.75 -7.88 5.31
N ARG A 26 -4.80 -8.37 5.96
CA ARG A 26 -6.19 -8.15 5.56
C ARG A 26 -6.86 -7.36 6.67
N VAL A 27 -7.39 -6.19 6.33
CA VAL A 27 -8.00 -5.26 7.28
C VAL A 27 -9.44 -5.04 6.85
N PHE A 28 -10.39 -5.34 7.74
CA PHE A 28 -11.79 -5.00 7.49
C PHE A 28 -11.95 -3.47 7.59
N SER A 29 -12.45 -2.85 6.52
CA SER A 29 -12.73 -1.41 6.48
C SER A 29 -14.21 -1.18 6.75
N GLN A 30 -14.52 -0.46 7.83
CA GLN A 30 -15.89 -0.01 8.10
C GLN A 30 -16.34 1.00 7.05
N ALA A 31 -15.42 1.86 6.59
CA ALA A 31 -15.71 2.88 5.58
C ALA A 31 -16.11 2.28 4.21
N LEU A 32 -15.51 1.15 3.83
CA LEU A 32 -15.76 0.47 2.57
C LEU A 32 -16.73 -0.71 2.68
N GLY A 33 -16.94 -1.26 3.89
CA GLY A 33 -17.75 -2.45 4.12
C GLY A 33 -17.12 -3.75 3.60
N VAL A 34 -15.81 -3.76 3.33
CA VAL A 34 -15.07 -4.90 2.75
C VAL A 34 -13.71 -5.08 3.42
N GLU A 35 -13.09 -6.24 3.21
CA GLU A 35 -11.70 -6.47 3.60
C GLU A 35 -10.72 -5.94 2.54
N LYS A 36 -9.79 -5.08 2.95
CA LYS A 36 -8.70 -4.57 2.10
C LYS A 36 -7.37 -5.23 2.44
N GLY A 37 -6.62 -5.56 1.39
CA GLY A 37 -5.22 -5.96 1.51
C GLY A 37 -4.31 -4.76 1.74
N CYS A 38 -3.25 -4.94 2.52
CA CYS A 38 -2.12 -4.02 2.57
C CYS A 38 -0.83 -4.78 2.87
N TYR A 39 0.31 -4.24 2.47
CA TYR A 39 1.61 -4.81 2.86
C TYR A 39 2.28 -3.93 3.91
N VAL A 40 2.96 -4.55 4.86
CA VAL A 40 3.70 -3.86 5.91
C VAL A 40 5.09 -4.48 6.06
N PHE A 41 6.12 -3.65 6.03
CA PHE A 41 7.47 -4.06 6.41
C PHE A 41 7.81 -3.54 7.81
N VAL A 42 8.27 -4.44 8.67
CA VAL A 42 8.68 -4.13 10.05
C VAL A 42 10.20 -4.29 10.15
N PRO A 43 10.94 -3.24 10.58
CA PRO A 43 12.39 -3.34 10.75
C PRO A 43 12.76 -4.45 11.75
N PRO A 44 13.82 -5.24 11.49
CA PRO A 44 14.26 -6.32 12.38
C PRO A 44 14.54 -5.88 13.83
N GLU A 45 14.92 -4.62 14.05
CA GLU A 45 15.23 -4.04 15.36
C GLU A 45 14.02 -4.08 16.30
N LEU A 46 12.80 -3.90 15.78
CA LEU A 46 11.57 -3.96 16.58
C LEU A 46 11.26 -5.37 17.09
N LYS A 47 11.90 -6.40 16.54
CA LYS A 47 11.78 -7.78 17.07
C LYS A 47 12.68 -8.02 18.28
N ARG A 48 13.68 -7.17 18.49
CA ARG A 48 14.69 -7.32 19.55
C ARG A 48 14.36 -6.51 20.80
N ASP A 49 13.63 -5.41 20.62
CA ASP A 49 13.20 -4.52 21.70
C ASP A 49 11.69 -4.27 21.60
N ALA A 50 10.93 -4.81 22.55
CA ALA A 50 9.48 -4.68 22.61
C ALA A 50 9.00 -3.27 23.07
N ALA A 51 9.88 -2.50 23.71
CA ALA A 51 9.57 -1.13 24.14
C ALA A 51 9.82 -0.11 23.02
N LEU A 52 10.68 -0.43 22.05
CA LEU A 52 10.96 0.45 20.92
C LEU A 52 9.67 0.77 20.16
N ARG A 53 9.45 2.07 19.90
CA ARG A 53 8.42 2.60 19.02
C ARG A 53 9.10 3.41 17.93
N VAL A 54 8.64 3.31 16.69
CA VAL A 54 9.28 4.00 15.55
C VAL A 54 8.26 4.76 14.70
N PRO A 55 8.71 5.75 13.90
CA PRO A 55 7.88 6.38 12.89
C PRO A 55 7.30 5.37 11.88
N SER A 56 6.25 5.79 11.18
CA SER A 56 5.68 5.05 10.06
C SER A 56 5.74 5.86 8.77
N LEU A 57 5.89 5.18 7.63
CA LEU A 57 5.91 5.79 6.30
C LEU A 57 4.90 5.09 5.39
N TYR A 58 3.87 5.82 4.97
CA TYR A 58 2.83 5.33 4.07
C TYR A 58 3.21 5.64 2.62
N LEU A 59 3.31 4.61 1.79
CA LEU A 59 3.76 4.72 0.40
C LEU A 59 2.68 4.27 -0.57
N PHE A 60 2.26 5.17 -1.46
CA PHE A 60 1.21 4.92 -2.44
C PHE A 60 1.73 4.65 -3.85
N ARG A 61 1.08 3.72 -4.54
CA ARG A 61 1.25 3.33 -5.94
C ARG A 61 -0.13 3.09 -6.56
N GLY A 62 -0.22 2.73 -7.85
CA GLY A 62 -1.52 2.33 -8.41
C GLY A 62 -2.05 1.06 -7.74
N HIS A 63 -1.12 0.15 -7.43
CA HIS A 63 -1.33 -1.01 -6.59
C HIS A 63 -0.24 -1.13 -5.53
N GLU A 64 -0.61 -1.48 -4.30
CA GLU A 64 0.34 -1.59 -3.19
C GLU A 64 1.43 -2.64 -3.43
N ARG A 65 1.08 -3.70 -4.16
CA ARG A 65 1.99 -4.79 -4.49
C ARG A 65 3.16 -4.35 -5.37
N GLU A 66 3.05 -3.24 -6.10
CA GLU A 66 4.14 -2.69 -6.90
C GLU A 66 5.37 -2.40 -6.02
N TRP A 67 5.18 -2.02 -4.75
CA TRP A 67 6.28 -1.74 -3.83
C TRP A 67 7.11 -2.97 -3.46
N VAL A 68 6.48 -4.15 -3.47
CA VAL A 68 7.06 -5.40 -3.01
C VAL A 68 7.22 -6.43 -4.14
N ASN A 69 6.82 -6.10 -5.37
CA ASN A 69 7.00 -6.95 -6.54
C ASN A 69 7.92 -6.27 -7.57
N PRO A 70 9.19 -6.70 -7.70
CA PRO A 70 10.11 -6.15 -8.70
C PRO A 70 9.64 -6.29 -10.14
N SER A 71 8.80 -7.28 -10.46
CA SER A 71 8.29 -7.47 -11.82
C SER A 71 7.23 -6.43 -12.21
N GLU A 72 6.66 -5.72 -11.24
CA GLU A 72 5.64 -4.69 -11.46
C GLU A 72 6.19 -3.27 -11.42
N ASP A 73 7.46 -3.09 -11.01
CA ASP A 73 8.15 -1.81 -11.09
C ASP A 73 9.62 -1.97 -11.49
N ALA A 74 9.86 -1.91 -12.79
CA ALA A 74 11.20 -2.01 -13.36
C ALA A 74 12.11 -0.82 -13.01
N SER A 75 11.57 0.31 -12.54
CA SER A 75 12.36 1.52 -12.26
C SER A 75 13.36 1.35 -11.11
N ARG A 76 13.18 0.31 -10.28
CA ARG A 76 14.07 -0.03 -9.15
C ARG A 76 15.18 -1.02 -9.51
N GLY A 77 15.33 -1.37 -10.80
CA GLY A 77 16.40 -2.25 -11.27
C GLY A 77 16.33 -3.66 -10.68
N GLY A 78 15.12 -4.24 -10.60
CA GLY A 78 14.89 -5.57 -10.03
C GLY A 78 14.84 -5.62 -8.51
N ARG A 79 14.84 -4.47 -7.82
CA ARG A 79 14.77 -4.35 -6.37
C ARG A 79 13.39 -3.91 -5.87
N THR A 80 13.12 -4.14 -4.60
CA THR A 80 11.91 -3.62 -3.93
C THR A 80 12.22 -2.32 -3.20
N VAL A 81 11.20 -1.62 -2.72
CA VAL A 81 11.41 -0.46 -1.85
C VAL A 81 12.08 -0.83 -0.52
N ILE A 82 11.92 -2.08 -0.08
CA ILE A 82 12.53 -2.60 1.14
C ILE A 82 14.05 -2.68 0.97
N ASP A 83 14.55 -3.05 -0.21
CA ASP A 83 15.99 -3.03 -0.49
C ASP A 83 16.57 -1.61 -0.39
N THR A 84 15.89 -0.64 -1.00
CA THR A 84 16.29 0.77 -0.91
C THR A 84 16.31 1.26 0.53
N TYR A 85 15.27 0.93 1.31
CA TYR A 85 15.18 1.28 2.72
C TYR A 85 16.36 0.68 3.52
N LEU A 86 16.64 -0.61 3.35
CA LEU A 86 17.72 -1.29 4.06
C LEU A 86 19.10 -0.78 3.65
N GLU A 87 19.29 -0.39 2.39
CA GLU A 87 20.52 0.25 1.91
C GLU A 87 20.76 1.61 2.60
N LEU A 88 19.72 2.43 2.75
CA LEU A 88 19.80 3.70 3.46
C LEU A 88 20.05 3.49 4.96
N ARG A 89 19.43 2.48 5.57
CA ARG A 89 19.68 2.08 6.97
C ARG A 89 21.13 1.62 7.19
N ALA A 90 21.68 0.83 6.28
CA ALA A 90 23.06 0.34 6.37
C ALA A 90 24.10 1.47 6.30
N ARG A 91 23.74 2.61 5.72
CA ARG A 91 24.58 3.83 5.64
C ARG A 91 24.28 4.85 6.75
N ASP A 92 23.40 4.51 7.69
CA ASP A 92 22.93 5.41 8.75
C ASP A 92 22.33 6.73 8.22
N ALA A 93 21.81 6.72 7.00
CA ALA A 93 21.25 7.93 6.35
C ALA A 93 19.83 8.26 6.84
N ILE A 94 19.13 7.27 7.38
CA ILE A 94 17.76 7.40 7.91
C ILE A 94 17.61 6.52 9.16
N GLY A 95 16.68 6.88 10.05
CA GLY A 95 16.28 6.09 11.23
C GLY A 95 15.41 4.86 10.91
N PRO A 96 15.15 3.98 11.89
CA PRO A 96 14.22 2.87 11.72
C PRO A 96 12.79 3.38 11.56
N MET A 97 11.99 2.76 10.68
CA MET A 97 10.58 3.12 10.47
C MET A 97 9.81 1.94 9.88
N ILE A 98 8.53 1.84 10.21
CA ILE A 98 7.62 0.87 9.61
C ILE A 98 7.18 1.39 8.25
N LEU A 99 7.30 0.57 7.21
CA LEU A 99 6.79 0.92 5.87
C LEU A 99 5.42 0.29 5.69
N VAL A 100 4.44 1.10 5.30
CA VAL A 100 3.07 0.68 5.04
C VAL A 100 2.76 0.93 3.57
N PHE A 101 2.21 -0.09 2.91
CA PHE A 101 1.79 -0.06 1.51
C PHE A 101 0.28 -0.30 1.45
N PRO A 102 -0.54 0.75 1.54
CA PRO A 102 -2.00 0.63 1.60
C PRO A 102 -2.59 0.13 0.27
N GLY A 103 -3.41 -0.92 0.30
CA GLY A 103 -4.20 -1.33 -0.86
C GLY A 103 -5.38 -0.40 -1.06
N ILE A 104 -5.30 0.39 -2.12
CA ILE A 104 -6.22 1.48 -2.46
C ILE A 104 -6.95 1.25 -3.79
N SER A 105 -6.72 0.11 -4.43
CA SER A 105 -7.46 -0.38 -5.59
C SER A 105 -8.72 -1.15 -5.16
N SER A 106 -9.63 -1.46 -6.10
CA SER A 106 -10.68 -2.47 -5.87
C SER A 106 -10.10 -3.85 -5.59
N ASP A 107 -10.89 -4.72 -4.95
CA ASP A 107 -10.45 -6.07 -4.57
C ASP A 107 -10.13 -6.97 -5.78
N ASP A 108 -10.77 -6.72 -6.91
CA ASP A 108 -10.48 -7.37 -8.19
C ASP A 108 -9.34 -6.70 -8.97
N ASN A 109 -8.78 -5.60 -8.45
CA ASN A 109 -7.66 -4.87 -9.01
C ASN A 109 -7.88 -4.30 -10.43
N HIS A 110 -9.14 -4.06 -10.81
CA HIS A 110 -9.46 -3.41 -12.08
C HIS A 110 -9.67 -1.90 -11.93
N ILE A 111 -9.82 -1.43 -10.69
CA ILE A 111 -10.15 -0.04 -10.39
C ILE A 111 -9.07 0.55 -9.48
N PRO A 112 -8.18 1.42 -10.00
CA PRO A 112 -7.31 2.19 -9.13
C PRO A 112 -8.17 3.19 -8.33
N GLY A 113 -8.02 3.23 -7.01
CA GLY A 113 -8.63 4.27 -6.20
C GLY A 113 -7.84 5.58 -6.30
N LEU A 114 -8.53 6.70 -6.07
CA LEU A 114 -7.92 8.04 -6.03
C LEU A 114 -7.69 8.54 -4.60
N LEU A 115 -7.85 7.66 -3.60
CA LEU A 115 -7.84 8.00 -2.18
C LEU A 115 -8.77 9.19 -1.90
N VAL A 116 -10.00 9.10 -2.39
CA VAL A 116 -11.05 10.14 -2.26
C VAL A 116 -12.30 9.53 -1.66
N ASN A 117 -13.08 10.37 -1.00
CA ASN A 117 -14.50 10.12 -0.77
C ASN A 117 -15.30 10.81 -1.87
N TRP A 118 -16.05 10.04 -2.66
CA TRP A 118 -16.91 10.63 -3.69
C TRP A 118 -18.09 11.34 -3.05
N ARG A 119 -18.35 12.58 -3.47
CA ARG A 119 -19.46 13.39 -2.95
C ARG A 119 -20.83 12.84 -3.31
N ALA A 120 -20.93 12.20 -4.48
CA ALA A 120 -22.17 11.70 -5.06
C ALA A 120 -21.94 10.33 -5.73
N PRO A 121 -21.60 9.28 -4.96
CA PRO A 121 -21.29 7.94 -5.48
C PRO A 121 -22.45 7.33 -6.29
N GLU A 122 -23.69 7.71 -6.00
CA GLU A 122 -24.89 7.32 -6.74
C GLU A 122 -24.85 7.72 -8.22
N LEU A 123 -24.13 8.80 -8.57
CA LEU A 123 -23.97 9.23 -9.96
C LEU A 123 -23.07 8.27 -10.77
N ALA A 124 -22.29 7.43 -10.10
CA ALA A 124 -21.55 6.37 -10.78
C ALA A 124 -22.49 5.28 -11.32
N GLN A 125 -23.74 5.18 -10.84
CA GLN A 125 -24.75 4.22 -11.30
C GLN A 125 -24.23 2.77 -11.34
N GLY A 126 -23.37 2.39 -10.38
CA GLY A 126 -22.77 1.06 -10.33
C GLY A 126 -21.76 0.76 -11.45
N ARG A 127 -21.25 1.78 -12.17
CA ARG A 127 -20.21 1.59 -13.19
C ARG A 127 -18.95 1.02 -12.56
N ALA A 128 -18.51 -0.14 -13.06
CA ALA A 128 -17.19 -0.67 -12.80
C ALA A 128 -16.12 0.37 -13.23
N GLY A 129 -15.04 0.50 -12.47
CA GLY A 129 -13.97 1.47 -12.75
C GLY A 129 -14.08 2.80 -12.02
N VAL A 130 -15.26 3.16 -11.48
CA VAL A 130 -15.43 4.38 -10.70
C VAL A 130 -15.69 3.94 -9.27
N GLY A 131 -14.65 3.95 -8.43
CA GLY A 131 -14.79 3.56 -7.03
C GLY A 131 -15.91 4.39 -6.40
N THR A 132 -16.96 3.79 -5.87
CA THR A 132 -17.96 4.49 -5.04
C THR A 132 -17.53 4.49 -3.56
N GLY A 133 -16.40 3.86 -3.27
CA GLY A 133 -15.89 3.64 -1.93
C GLY A 133 -15.31 4.90 -1.29
N ARG A 134 -15.44 4.97 0.04
CA ARG A 134 -14.87 5.98 0.92
C ARG A 134 -13.39 5.70 1.22
N PHE A 135 -12.54 5.72 0.19
CA PHE A 135 -11.13 5.31 0.33
C PHE A 135 -10.29 6.26 1.20
N GLU A 136 -10.65 7.54 1.24
CA GLU A 136 -10.02 8.50 2.15
C GLU A 136 -10.34 8.13 3.60
N ASP A 137 -11.60 7.79 3.90
CA ASP A 137 -12.00 7.34 5.24
C ASP A 137 -11.42 5.97 5.58
N TYR A 138 -11.32 5.05 4.63
CA TYR A 138 -10.60 3.79 4.85
C TYR A 138 -9.19 4.04 5.34
N LEU A 139 -8.43 4.95 4.70
CA LEU A 139 -7.09 5.24 5.16
C LEU A 139 -7.07 5.89 6.55
N VAL A 140 -7.86 6.95 6.73
CA VAL A 140 -7.80 7.83 7.90
C VAL A 140 -8.46 7.21 9.14
N GLN A 141 -9.62 6.58 8.96
CA GLN A 141 -10.47 6.10 10.04
C GLN A 141 -10.26 4.61 10.33
N ASP A 142 -9.88 3.81 9.33
CA ASP A 142 -9.71 2.37 9.51
C ASP A 142 -8.23 1.96 9.55
N LEU A 143 -7.47 2.24 8.50
CA LEU A 143 -6.14 1.67 8.31
C LEU A 143 -5.09 2.30 9.23
N ILE A 144 -5.02 3.63 9.34
CA ILE A 144 -4.05 4.28 10.23
C ILE A 144 -4.24 3.82 11.68
N PRO A 145 -5.45 3.88 12.27
CA PRO A 145 -5.68 3.37 13.62
C PRO A 145 -5.39 1.88 13.76
N TYR A 146 -5.71 1.06 12.75
CA TYR A 146 -5.39 -0.37 12.77
C TYR A 146 -3.88 -0.60 12.85
N ILE A 147 -3.09 0.07 12.01
CA ILE A 147 -1.62 -0.06 12.01
C ILE A 147 -1.04 0.35 13.36
N ASP A 148 -1.49 1.49 13.91
CA ASP A 148 -1.02 1.97 15.21
C ASP A 148 -1.41 1.04 16.37
N SER A 149 -2.50 0.27 16.23
CA SER A 149 -2.92 -0.70 17.24
C SER A 149 -2.15 -2.03 17.19
N VAL A 150 -1.69 -2.44 16.00
CA VAL A 150 -1.07 -3.75 15.76
C VAL A 150 0.46 -3.68 15.77
N PHE A 151 1.02 -2.53 15.43
CA PHE A 151 2.45 -2.33 15.31
C PHE A 151 2.96 -1.30 16.31
N PRO A 152 4.23 -1.41 16.75
CA PRO A 152 4.81 -0.46 17.70
C PRO A 152 5.22 0.84 16.99
N THR A 153 4.24 1.60 16.50
CA THR A 153 4.44 2.93 15.91
C THR A 153 4.45 4.02 16.99
N ILE A 154 5.05 5.17 16.68
CA ILE A 154 4.75 6.42 17.39
C ILE A 154 3.48 6.99 16.73
N ALA A 155 2.33 6.80 17.40
CA ALA A 155 1.00 7.09 16.86
C ALA A 155 0.65 8.60 16.87
N ASP A 156 1.48 9.40 16.21
CA ASP A 156 1.34 10.87 16.12
C ASP A 156 1.67 11.34 14.69
N GLY A 157 1.02 12.41 14.25
CA GLY A 157 1.19 12.94 12.89
C GLY A 157 2.62 13.36 12.57
N ARG A 158 3.37 13.87 13.56
CA ARG A 158 4.77 14.29 13.36
C ARG A 158 5.72 13.11 13.12
N HIS A 159 5.28 11.89 13.38
CA HIS A 159 6.04 10.65 13.22
C HIS A 159 5.45 9.76 12.12
N ARG A 160 4.60 10.33 11.27
CA ARG A 160 4.00 9.64 10.13
C ARG A 160 4.33 10.37 8.84
N GLY A 161 5.21 9.77 8.05
CA GLY A 161 5.52 10.23 6.71
C GLY A 161 4.52 9.68 5.69
N VAL A 162 4.37 10.39 4.57
CA VAL A 162 3.57 9.94 3.43
C VAL A 162 4.26 10.27 2.11
N GLY A 163 4.24 9.34 1.17
CA GLY A 163 4.85 9.51 -0.14
C GLY A 163 4.22 8.61 -1.19
N GLY A 164 4.62 8.77 -2.44
CA GLY A 164 4.13 7.93 -3.52
C GLY A 164 4.68 8.32 -4.89
N PHE A 165 4.40 7.49 -5.88
CA PHE A 165 4.85 7.71 -7.26
C PHE A 165 3.67 7.87 -8.22
N SER A 166 3.76 8.84 -9.13
CA SER A 166 2.73 9.15 -10.15
C SER A 166 1.35 9.34 -9.51
N LEU A 167 0.37 8.49 -9.80
CA LEU A 167 -0.94 8.49 -9.15
C LEU A 167 -0.83 8.41 -7.62
N GLY A 168 0.10 7.60 -7.11
CA GLY A 168 0.38 7.54 -5.67
C GLY A 168 0.99 8.83 -5.12
N GLY A 169 1.75 9.57 -5.93
CA GLY A 169 2.27 10.89 -5.55
C GLY A 169 1.15 11.93 -5.42
N PHE A 170 0.19 11.91 -6.37
CA PHE A 170 -1.03 12.71 -6.25
C PHE A 170 -1.79 12.39 -4.97
N MET A 171 -1.97 11.10 -4.64
CA MET A 171 -2.66 10.69 -3.42
C MET A 171 -1.94 11.10 -2.14
N ALA A 172 -0.61 10.92 -2.10
CA ALA A 172 0.23 11.33 -0.98
C ALA A 172 0.13 12.84 -0.72
N PHE A 173 0.28 13.65 -1.76
CA PHE A 173 0.17 15.10 -1.67
C PHE A 173 -1.23 15.52 -1.20
N LYS A 174 -2.28 14.98 -1.85
CA LYS A 174 -3.68 15.28 -1.51
C LYS A 174 -3.98 14.96 -0.05
N ILE A 175 -3.64 13.76 0.43
CA ILE A 175 -4.00 13.35 1.79
C ILE A 175 -3.23 14.15 2.84
N ALA A 176 -1.95 14.46 2.60
CA ALA A 176 -1.17 15.33 3.48
C ALA A 176 -1.76 16.74 3.57
N ALA A 177 -2.21 17.30 2.43
CA ALA A 177 -2.81 18.63 2.39
C ALA A 177 -4.19 18.70 3.06
N GLN A 178 -5.00 17.64 2.94
CA GLN A 178 -6.33 17.57 3.55
C GLN A 178 -6.29 17.23 5.04
N HIS A 179 -5.29 16.46 5.48
CA HIS A 179 -5.13 15.99 6.86
C HIS A 179 -3.74 16.34 7.42
N PRO A 180 -3.37 17.62 7.49
CA PRO A 180 -2.02 18.04 7.91
C PRO A 180 -1.67 17.64 9.35
N GLN A 181 -2.67 17.34 10.19
CA GLN A 181 -2.48 16.83 11.54
C GLN A 181 -2.06 15.36 11.59
N LEU A 182 -2.24 14.60 10.51
CA LEU A 182 -1.95 13.16 10.47
C LEU A 182 -0.58 12.83 9.89
N PHE A 183 0.06 13.77 9.21
CA PHE A 183 1.30 13.55 8.48
C PHE A 183 2.29 14.70 8.66
N ALA A 184 3.58 14.36 8.67
CA ALA A 184 4.68 15.31 8.53
C ALA A 184 5.52 14.94 7.31
N SER A 185 5.98 15.97 6.58
CA SER A 185 6.78 15.86 5.36
C SER A 185 8.24 16.21 5.60
#